data_AF-A0A6J7P8Z2-F1
#
_entry.id   AF-A0A6J7P8Z2-F1
#
_cell.length_a   1.000
_cell.length_b   1.000
_cell.length_c   1.000
_cell.angle_alpha   90.00
_cell.angle_beta   90.00
_cell.angle_gamma   90.00
#
_symmetry.space_group_name_H-M   'P 1'
#
loop_
_entity.id
_entity.type
_entity.pdbx_description
1 polymer ?
#
loop_
_entity_poly.entity_id
_entity_poly.type
_entity_poly.pdbx_seq_one_letter_code
_entity_poly.pdbx_strand_id
1 'polypeptide(L)'
;MAYLFVAHDLAVVRQIAHRVAVMYLGHIVELASREDLYAKPLHPYTHALLSAVPVPDPRAQANREQIRLSGDLPSPINPPSGCVFHTRCFRAEDRCKAEVPELRELLPGHTVACHFPMFDLELGTVIRGPEPEVVELQAPDVRPPSEVIADVVESGGLARATGVDYVKGPDAAPPE
;
A
#
# COMPACT_ATOMS: atom_id res chain seq x y z
N MET A 1 -11.12 4.13 22.61
CA MET A 1 -10.92 5.12 21.52
C MET A 1 -10.92 4.36 20.20
N ALA A 2 -11.36 4.98 19.11
CA ALA A 2 -11.36 4.38 17.77
C ALA A 2 -10.64 5.32 16.80
N TYR A 3 -9.82 4.75 15.91
CA TYR A 3 -9.05 5.46 14.89
C TYR A 3 -9.34 4.88 13.51
N LEU A 4 -9.41 5.76 12.51
CA LEU A 4 -9.55 5.39 11.10
C LEU A 4 -8.36 5.98 10.33
N PHE A 5 -7.63 5.13 9.63
CA PHE A 5 -6.50 5.50 8.80
C PHE A 5 -6.78 5.15 7.33
N VAL A 6 -6.38 6.02 6.41
CA VAL A 6 -6.47 5.80 4.96
C VAL A 6 -5.06 5.87 4.39
N ALA A 7 -4.62 4.79 3.75
CA ALA A 7 -3.30 4.68 3.16
C ALA A 7 -3.36 3.88 1.86
N HIS A 8 -2.36 4.10 0.99
CA HIS A 8 -2.20 3.40 -0.28
C HIS A 8 -1.19 2.23 -0.21
N ASP A 9 -0.45 2.14 0.90
CA ASP A 9 0.56 1.10 1.12
C ASP A 9 0.08 0.12 2.19
N LEU A 10 -0.20 -1.11 1.76
CA LEU A 10 -0.58 -2.21 2.64
C LEU A 10 0.54 -2.53 3.65
N ALA A 11 1.82 -2.42 3.29
CA ALA A 11 2.91 -2.69 4.23
C ALA A 11 2.83 -1.82 5.50
N VAL A 12 2.42 -0.55 5.35
CA VAL A 12 2.23 0.39 6.46
C VAL A 12 0.94 0.06 7.23
N VAL A 13 -0.18 -0.16 6.53
CA VAL A 13 -1.47 -0.50 7.15
C VAL A 13 -1.35 -1.70 8.07
N ARG A 14 -0.53 -2.69 7.69
CA ARG A 14 -0.22 -3.86 8.50
C ARG A 14 0.34 -3.53 9.89
N GLN A 15 1.02 -2.41 10.10
CA GLN A 15 1.64 -2.14 11.40
C GLN A 15 0.70 -1.39 12.36
N ILE A 16 -0.35 -0.76 11.83
CA ILE A 16 -1.17 0.20 12.59
C ILE A 16 -2.62 -0.23 12.77
N ALA A 17 -3.14 -1.10 11.91
CA ALA A 17 -4.56 -1.42 11.85
C ALA A 17 -4.89 -2.82 12.40
N HIS A 18 -5.96 -2.90 13.19
CA HIS A 18 -6.55 -4.17 13.63
C HIS A 18 -7.42 -4.81 12.54
N ARG A 19 -8.07 -3.98 11.72
CA ARG A 19 -8.95 -4.38 10.62
C ARG A 19 -8.62 -3.55 9.40
N VAL A 20 -8.74 -4.14 8.22
CA VAL A 20 -8.38 -3.50 6.97
C VAL A 20 -9.53 -3.62 5.99
N ALA A 21 -10.04 -2.48 5.53
CA ALA A 21 -10.96 -2.40 4.39
C ALA A 21 -10.16 -2.05 3.13
N VAL A 22 -10.24 -2.90 2.12
CA VAL A 22 -9.65 -2.66 0.79
C VAL A 22 -10.74 -2.07 -0.10
N MET A 23 -10.42 -0.96 -0.77
CA MET A 23 -11.35 -0.27 -1.65
C MET A 23 -10.85 -0.26 -3.09
N TYR A 24 -11.78 -0.33 -4.05
CA TYR A 24 -11.51 -0.12 -5.47
C TYR A 24 -12.59 0.77 -6.08
N LEU A 25 -12.19 1.86 -6.74
CA LEU A 25 -13.08 2.87 -7.34
C LEU A 25 -14.22 3.31 -6.39
N GLY A 26 -13.92 3.49 -5.10
CA GLY A 26 -14.89 3.94 -4.10
C GLY A 26 -15.72 2.83 -3.44
N HIS A 27 -15.57 1.57 -3.85
CA HIS A 27 -16.30 0.43 -3.29
C HIS A 27 -15.41 -0.39 -2.35
N ILE A 28 -15.91 -0.75 -1.16
CA ILE A 28 -15.25 -1.75 -0.30
C ILE A 28 -15.39 -3.10 -0.98
N VAL A 29 -14.26 -3.68 -1.40
CA VAL A 29 -14.24 -4.98 -2.07
C VAL A 29 -13.91 -6.11 -1.11
N GLU A 30 -13.23 -5.80 -0.01
CA GLU A 30 -12.82 -6.77 1.00
C GLU A 30 -12.58 -6.09 2.34
N LEU A 31 -12.98 -6.74 3.43
CA LEU A 31 -12.75 -6.28 4.79
C LEU A 31 -12.54 -7.49 5.70
N ALA A 32 -11.41 -7.52 6.41
CA ALA A 32 -11.04 -8.60 7.31
C ALA A 32 -10.20 -8.09 8.49
N SER A 33 -9.87 -9.00 9.42
CA SER A 33 -8.76 -8.77 10.34
C SER A 33 -7.47 -8.57 9.54
N ARG A 34 -6.50 -7.86 10.13
CA ARG A 34 -5.19 -7.73 9.51
C ARG A 34 -4.55 -9.10 9.30
N GLU A 35 -4.69 -10.02 10.23
CA GLU A 35 -4.08 -11.34 10.15
C GLU A 35 -4.64 -12.13 8.97
N ASP A 36 -5.97 -12.15 8.83
CA ASP A 36 -6.65 -12.91 7.78
C ASP A 36 -6.45 -12.29 6.40
N LEU A 37 -6.48 -10.95 6.28
CA LEU A 37 -6.31 -10.29 4.98
C LEU A 37 -4.94 -10.61 4.36
N TYR A 38 -3.87 -10.67 5.16
CA TYR A 38 -2.52 -10.90 4.65
C TYR A 38 -2.20 -12.38 4.48
N ALA A 39 -2.88 -13.26 5.20
CA ALA A 39 -2.72 -14.71 5.07
C ALA A 39 -3.57 -15.27 3.93
N LYS A 40 -4.84 -14.82 3.82
CA LYS A 40 -5.86 -15.41 2.96
C LYS A 40 -6.74 -14.33 2.31
N PRO A 41 -6.19 -13.43 1.47
CA PRO A 41 -7.03 -12.48 0.76
C PRO A 41 -7.92 -13.20 -0.25
N LEU A 42 -9.21 -12.92 -0.19
CA LEU A 42 -10.23 -13.61 -0.98
C LEU A 42 -10.57 -12.85 -2.26
N HIS A 43 -10.46 -11.52 -2.29
CA HIS A 43 -10.77 -10.75 -3.49
C HIS A 43 -9.56 -10.74 -4.45
N PRO A 44 -9.72 -11.03 -5.76
CA PRO A 44 -8.62 -11.04 -6.73
C PRO A 44 -7.82 -9.72 -6.78
N TYR A 45 -8.48 -8.59 -6.54
CA TYR A 45 -7.81 -7.29 -6.39
C TYR A 45 -6.83 -7.25 -5.21
N THR A 46 -7.29 -7.63 -4.02
CA THR A 46 -6.46 -7.65 -2.80
C THR A 46 -5.30 -8.62 -2.94
N HIS A 47 -5.54 -9.79 -3.55
CA HIS A 47 -4.50 -10.76 -3.83
C HIS A 47 -3.44 -10.19 -4.77
N ALA A 48 -3.84 -9.47 -5.83
CA ALA A 48 -2.91 -8.80 -6.71
C ALA A 48 -2.10 -7.71 -5.99
N LEU A 49 -2.75 -6.88 -5.17
CA LEU A 49 -2.07 -5.86 -4.37
C LEU A 49 -1.01 -6.48 -3.44
N LEU A 50 -1.37 -7.52 -2.69
CA LEU A 50 -0.45 -8.18 -1.76
C LEU A 50 0.69 -8.93 -2.46
N SER A 51 0.47 -9.44 -3.68
CA SER A 51 1.53 -10.05 -4.50
C SER A 51 2.60 -9.04 -4.93
N ALA A 52 2.25 -7.74 -5.00
CA ALA A 52 3.16 -6.67 -5.37
C ALA A 52 3.94 -6.07 -4.20
N VAL A 53 3.56 -6.36 -2.95
CA VAL A 53 4.28 -5.86 -1.76
C VAL A 53 5.67 -6.52 -1.67
N PRO A 54 6.76 -5.74 -1.62
CA PRO A 54 8.11 -6.29 -1.46
C PRO A 54 8.27 -7.02 -0.13
N VAL A 55 9.02 -8.12 -0.13
CA VAL A 55 9.46 -8.80 1.09
C VAL A 55 10.93 -8.51 1.39
N PRO A 56 11.35 -8.44 2.67
CA PRO A 56 12.73 -8.08 3.03
C PRO A 56 13.79 -9.09 2.56
N ASP A 57 13.46 -10.38 2.52
CA ASP A 57 14.40 -11.44 2.09
C ASP A 57 14.48 -11.51 0.55
N PRO A 58 15.65 -11.23 -0.06
CA PRO A 58 15.81 -11.27 -1.50
C PRO A 58 15.55 -12.65 -2.11
N ARG A 59 15.84 -13.74 -1.39
CA ARG A 59 15.61 -15.11 -1.86
C ARG A 59 14.11 -15.43 -1.88
N ALA A 60 13.39 -15.03 -0.84
CA ALA A 60 11.94 -15.14 -0.80
C ALA A 60 11.28 -14.27 -1.89
N GLN A 61 11.81 -13.07 -2.13
CA GLN A 61 11.32 -12.16 -3.17
C GLN A 61 11.50 -12.73 -4.57
N ALA A 62 12.65 -13.35 -4.86
CA ALA A 62 12.94 -13.93 -6.17
C ALA A 62 12.01 -15.11 -6.54
N ASN A 63 11.54 -15.85 -5.54
CA ASN A 63 10.65 -16.99 -5.72
C ASN A 63 9.16 -16.61 -5.69
N ARG A 64 8.82 -15.33 -5.54
CA ARG A 64 7.45 -14.87 -5.36
C ARG A 64 6.80 -14.57 -6.71
N GLU A 65 5.65 -15.17 -6.97
CA GLU A 65 4.86 -14.89 -8.16
C GLU A 65 4.10 -13.55 -7.99
N GLN A 66 4.41 -12.57 -8.85
CA GLN A 66 3.74 -11.27 -8.86
C GLN A 66 2.62 -11.27 -9.90
N ILE A 67 1.39 -10.97 -9.46
CA ILE A 67 0.25 -10.85 -10.35
C ILE A 67 0.26 -9.46 -10.99
N ARG A 68 0.50 -9.41 -12.30
CA ARG A 68 0.40 -8.17 -13.09
C ARG A 68 -1.02 -8.01 -13.62
N LEU A 69 -1.72 -7.01 -13.09
CA LEU A 69 -3.04 -6.64 -13.59
C LEU A 69 -2.90 -6.04 -14.99
N SER A 70 -3.70 -6.54 -15.94
CA SER A 70 -3.75 -6.03 -17.31
C SER A 70 -4.78 -4.90 -17.42
N GLY A 71 -4.61 -4.06 -18.44
CA GLY A 71 -5.53 -2.95 -18.76
C GLY A 71 -5.35 -1.70 -17.88
N ASP A 72 -5.87 -0.59 -18.37
CA ASP A 72 -5.82 0.72 -17.72
C ASP A 72 -6.82 0.82 -16.56
N LEU A 73 -6.57 1.78 -15.65
CA LEU A 73 -7.55 2.11 -14.62
C LEU A 73 -8.81 2.73 -15.27
N PRO A 74 -10.01 2.20 -15.00
CA PRO A 74 -11.26 2.82 -15.43
C PRO A 74 -11.48 4.18 -14.78
N SER A 75 -12.27 5.03 -15.45
CA SER A 75 -12.69 6.31 -14.89
C SER A 75 -13.62 6.11 -13.69
N PRO A 76 -13.37 6.78 -12.55
CA PRO A 76 -14.30 6.77 -11.41
C PRO A 76 -15.66 7.43 -11.72
N ILE A 77 -15.73 8.31 -12.73
CA ILE A 77 -16.96 9.02 -13.11
C ILE A 77 -17.90 8.09 -13.88
N ASN A 78 -17.34 7.20 -14.71
CA ASN A 78 -18.06 6.23 -15.52
C ASN A 78 -17.52 4.83 -15.20
N PRO A 79 -17.85 4.27 -14.02
CA PRO A 79 -17.36 2.96 -13.62
C PRO A 79 -17.93 1.86 -14.54
N PRO A 80 -17.21 0.74 -14.71
CA PRO A 80 -17.72 -0.43 -15.41
C PRO A 80 -19.03 -0.95 -14.79
N SER A 81 -19.87 -1.59 -15.60
CA SER A 81 -21.10 -2.24 -15.11
C SER A 81 -20.79 -3.47 -14.25
N GLY A 82 -21.70 -3.84 -13.36
CA GLY A 82 -21.52 -5.00 -12.50
C GLY A 82 -20.36 -4.82 -11.50
N CYS A 83 -19.47 -5.80 -11.42
CA CYS A 83 -18.27 -5.72 -10.58
C CYS A 83 -17.30 -4.67 -11.13
N VAL A 84 -17.10 -3.57 -10.41
CA VAL A 84 -16.21 -2.47 -10.83
C VAL A 84 -14.77 -2.87 -11.16
N PHE A 85 -14.30 -4.05 -10.69
CA PHE A 85 -12.98 -4.59 -10.96
C PHE A 85 -12.91 -5.55 -12.17
N HIS A 86 -14.04 -5.90 -12.80
CA HIS A 86 -14.09 -6.97 -13.81
C HIS A 86 -13.20 -6.72 -15.03
N THR A 87 -12.89 -5.46 -15.37
CA THR A 87 -12.06 -5.11 -16.53
C THR A 87 -10.58 -5.43 -16.35
N ARG A 88 -10.13 -5.58 -15.09
CA ARG A 88 -8.73 -5.86 -14.73
C ARG A 88 -8.58 -7.17 -13.95
N CYS A 89 -9.69 -7.79 -13.57
CA CYS A 89 -9.71 -9.03 -12.80
C CYS A 89 -9.33 -10.22 -13.68
N PHE A 90 -8.26 -10.94 -13.31
CA PHE A 90 -7.83 -12.16 -13.98
C PHE A 90 -8.78 -13.36 -13.78
N ARG A 91 -9.82 -13.22 -12.95
CA ARG A 91 -10.90 -14.21 -12.73
C ARG A 91 -12.28 -13.71 -13.16
N ALA A 92 -12.36 -12.64 -13.95
CA ALA A 92 -13.66 -12.14 -14.39
C ALA A 92 -14.36 -13.15 -15.31
N GLU A 93 -15.60 -13.50 -14.94
CA GLU A 93 -16.54 -14.22 -15.82
C GLU A 93 -17.69 -13.31 -16.23
N ASP A 94 -18.61 -13.78 -17.08
CA ASP A 94 -19.70 -12.96 -17.62
C ASP A 94 -20.62 -12.38 -16.54
N ARG A 95 -20.83 -13.13 -15.45
CA ARG A 95 -21.60 -12.64 -14.30
C ARG A 95 -21.01 -11.34 -13.71
N CYS A 96 -19.68 -11.20 -13.72
CA CYS A 96 -19.01 -10.01 -13.21
C CYS A 96 -19.30 -8.75 -14.04
N LYS A 97 -19.66 -8.88 -15.32
CA LYS A 97 -20.00 -7.74 -16.18
C LYS A 97 -21.45 -7.29 -15.99
N ALA A 98 -22.33 -8.22 -15.62
CA ALA A 98 -23.76 -8.02 -15.53
C ALA A 98 -24.25 -7.64 -14.12
N GLU A 99 -23.64 -8.20 -13.09
CA GLU A 99 -24.14 -8.10 -11.71
C GLU A 99 -23.09 -7.49 -10.77
N VAL A 100 -23.53 -6.55 -9.94
CA VAL A 100 -22.71 -6.01 -8.84
C VAL A 100 -22.65 -7.06 -7.73
N PRO A 101 -21.46 -7.53 -7.32
CA PRO A 101 -21.36 -8.47 -6.21
C PRO A 101 -21.68 -7.76 -4.88
N GLU A 102 -22.51 -8.39 -4.05
CA GLU A 102 -22.80 -7.91 -2.71
C GLU A 102 -21.61 -8.15 -1.77
N LEU A 103 -21.34 -7.19 -0.88
CA LEU A 103 -20.38 -7.37 0.21
C LEU A 103 -20.98 -8.32 1.24
N ARG A 104 -20.47 -9.55 1.29
CA ARG A 104 -21.01 -10.62 2.15
C ARG A 104 -19.90 -11.30 2.95
N GLU A 105 -20.24 -11.78 4.14
CA GLU A 105 -19.34 -12.54 4.99
C GLU A 105 -19.11 -13.94 4.39
N LEU A 106 -17.86 -14.25 4.07
CA LEU A 106 -17.47 -15.55 3.49
C LEU A 106 -16.72 -16.42 4.49
N LEU A 107 -16.01 -15.80 5.43
CA LEU A 107 -15.39 -16.43 6.59
C LEU A 107 -15.70 -15.56 7.81
N PRO A 108 -15.62 -16.08 9.05
CA PRO A 108 -15.89 -15.30 10.25
C PRO A 108 -15.04 -14.01 10.31
N GLY A 109 -15.70 -12.85 10.35
CA GLY A 109 -15.04 -11.54 10.36
C GLY A 109 -14.42 -11.10 9.03
N HIS A 110 -14.66 -11.84 7.94
CA HIS A 110 -14.08 -11.61 6.61
C HIS A 110 -15.19 -11.45 5.56
N THR A 111 -15.44 -10.20 5.18
CA THR A 111 -16.48 -9.82 4.20
C THR A 111 -15.86 -9.47 2.86
N VAL A 112 -16.47 -9.93 1.76
CA VAL A 112 -15.93 -9.79 0.40
C VAL A 112 -17.06 -9.51 -0.58
N ALA A 113 -16.84 -8.56 -1.49
CA ALA A 113 -17.73 -8.28 -2.61
C ALA A 113 -17.17 -8.95 -3.88
N CYS A 114 -17.35 -10.28 -4.00
CA CYS A 114 -16.87 -11.04 -5.15
C CYS A 114 -17.82 -12.19 -5.52
N HIS A 115 -18.02 -12.40 -6.82
CA HIS A 115 -18.71 -13.58 -7.35
C HIS A 115 -17.84 -14.84 -7.29
N PHE A 116 -16.51 -14.69 -7.49
CA PHE A 116 -15.54 -15.80 -7.60
C PHE A 116 -14.32 -15.59 -6.69
N PRO A 117 -14.51 -15.66 -5.35
CA PRO A 117 -13.44 -15.48 -4.36
C PRO A 117 -12.35 -16.55 -4.44
N MET A 118 -11.15 -16.22 -3.94
CA MET A 118 -9.96 -17.07 -3.92
C MET A 118 -9.87 -17.86 -2.60
N PHE A 119 -10.58 -18.99 -2.50
CA PHE A 119 -10.50 -19.85 -1.31
C PHE A 119 -9.26 -20.75 -1.27
N ASP A 120 -8.72 -21.13 -2.43
CA ASP A 120 -7.70 -22.19 -2.57
C ASP A 120 -6.27 -21.66 -2.79
N LEU A 121 -6.08 -20.33 -2.73
CA LEU A 121 -4.80 -19.69 -2.97
C LEU A 121 -4.35 -18.97 -1.70
N GLU A 122 -3.51 -19.64 -0.93
CA GLU A 122 -2.76 -18.98 0.14
C GLU A 122 -1.62 -18.19 -0.51
N LEU A 123 -1.49 -16.89 -0.18
CA LEU A 123 -0.24 -16.22 -0.50
C LEU A 123 0.86 -16.91 0.31
N GLY A 124 1.86 -17.46 -0.39
CA GLY A 124 3.07 -17.94 0.25
C GLY A 124 3.57 -16.92 1.29
N THR A 125 3.65 -17.39 2.53
CA THR A 125 4.25 -16.78 3.73
C THR A 125 5.50 -15.94 3.36
N VAL A 126 5.79 -14.73 3.83
CA VAL A 126 5.62 -14.08 5.13
C VAL A 126 5.75 -12.56 4.90
N ILE A 127 4.67 -11.77 4.87
CA ILE A 127 4.80 -10.39 5.35
C ILE A 127 4.65 -10.51 6.86
N ARG A 128 5.69 -10.97 7.55
CA ARG A 128 5.94 -10.69 8.96
C ARG A 128 7.21 -9.87 8.95
N GLY A 129 7.05 -8.57 8.77
CA GLY A 129 8.07 -7.65 9.27
C GLY A 129 8.25 -7.92 10.77
N PRO A 130 9.46 -7.70 11.32
CA PRO A 130 9.66 -7.73 12.77
C PRO A 130 8.58 -6.87 13.44
N GLU A 131 8.13 -7.29 14.62
CA GLU A 131 7.28 -6.41 15.43
C GLU A 131 7.97 -5.05 15.51
N PRO A 132 7.26 -3.94 15.26
CA PRO A 132 7.90 -2.64 15.28
C PRO A 132 8.45 -2.45 16.69
N GLU A 133 9.77 -2.47 16.82
CA GLU A 133 10.44 -1.91 17.97
C GLU A 133 10.02 -0.45 18.00
N VAL A 134 9.23 -0.07 19.01
CA VAL A 134 8.78 1.31 19.19
C VAL A 134 10.02 2.12 19.56
N VAL A 135 10.75 2.57 18.54
CA VAL A 135 11.86 3.50 18.73
C VAL A 135 11.23 4.87 18.93
N GLU A 136 11.33 5.40 20.15
CA GLU A 136 11.04 6.79 20.44
C GLU A 136 11.92 7.65 19.53
N LEU A 137 11.33 8.21 18.48
CA LEU A 137 11.99 9.17 17.61
C LEU A 137 12.30 10.41 18.45
N GLN A 138 13.54 10.51 18.94
CA GLN A 138 14.04 11.76 19.49
C GLN A 138 14.07 12.77 18.35
N ALA A 139 13.27 13.82 18.48
CA ALA A 139 13.36 14.95 17.57
C ALA A 139 14.83 15.44 17.57
N PRO A 140 15.45 15.65 16.38
CA PRO A 140 16.77 16.24 16.34
C PRO A 140 16.74 17.59 17.07
N ASP A 141 17.83 17.93 17.75
CA ASP A 141 18.00 19.21 18.42
C ASP A 141 18.08 20.33 17.37
N VAL A 142 16.92 20.77 16.89
CA VAL A 142 16.78 21.87 15.95
C VAL A 142 16.87 23.16 16.76
N ARG A 143 18.03 23.81 16.70
CA ARG A 143 18.22 25.14 17.28
C ARG A 143 17.12 26.08 16.75
N PRO A 144 16.46 26.86 17.62
CA PRO A 144 15.47 27.81 17.17
C PRO A 144 16.10 28.82 16.20
N PRO A 145 15.37 29.29 15.18
CA PRO A 145 15.89 30.23 14.19
C PRO A 145 16.53 31.49 14.81
N SER A 146 16.11 31.89 16.00
CA SER A 146 16.69 33.01 16.77
C SER A 146 18.16 32.82 17.13
N GLU A 147 18.61 31.58 17.37
CA GLU A 147 20.03 31.28 17.64
C GLU A 147 20.86 31.26 16.35
N VAL A 148 20.28 30.75 15.26
CA VAL A 148 20.95 30.72 13.95
C VAL A 148 21.16 32.13 13.40
N ILE A 149 20.21 33.05 13.64
CA ILE A 149 20.33 34.45 13.23
C ILE A 149 21.43 35.17 14.01
N ALA A 150 21.64 34.86 15.29
CA ALA A 150 22.68 35.50 16.10
C ALA A 150 24.09 35.25 15.54
N ASP A 151 24.38 34.03 15.08
CA ASP A 151 25.66 33.64 14.46
C ASP A 151 25.94 34.43 13.14
N VAL A 152 24.89 34.85 12.43
CA VAL A 152 24.99 35.61 11.16
C VAL A 152 25.29 37.10 11.40
N VAL A 153 24.85 37.66 12.53
CA VAL A 153 25.10 39.08 12.85
C VAL A 153 26.54 39.29 13.33
N GLU A 154 27.14 38.32 14.02
CA GLU A 154 28.54 38.42 14.49
C GLU A 154 29.58 38.23 13.37
N SER A 155 29.23 37.54 12.29
CA SER A 155 30.14 37.23 11.17
C SER A 155 30.10 38.25 10.02
N GLY A 156 29.28 39.31 10.11
CA GLY A 156 29.38 40.51 9.26
C GLY A 156 29.20 40.32 7.75
N GLY A 157 28.56 39.23 7.29
CA GLY A 157 28.40 38.93 5.87
C GLY A 157 26.96 38.99 5.37
N LEU A 158 26.62 39.97 4.53
CA LEU A 158 25.35 39.99 3.79
C LEU A 158 25.40 38.95 2.66
N ALA A 159 25.06 37.69 2.94
CA ALA A 159 24.90 36.66 1.91
C ALA A 159 23.46 36.66 1.38
N ARG A 160 23.30 36.98 0.09
CA ARG A 160 22.05 36.81 -0.66
C ARG A 160 21.61 35.34 -0.58
N ALA A 161 20.32 35.10 -0.35
CA ALA A 161 19.72 33.78 -0.48
C ALA A 161 19.84 33.30 -1.94
N THR A 162 20.85 32.49 -2.23
CA THR A 162 20.87 31.62 -3.39
C THR A 162 20.15 30.33 -3.03
N GLY A 163 19.24 29.90 -3.90
CA GLY A 163 18.37 28.74 -3.69
C GLY A 163 19.14 27.46 -3.40
N VAL A 164 18.42 26.50 -2.82
CA VAL A 164 18.94 25.18 -2.45
C VAL A 164 19.36 24.42 -3.70
N ASP A 165 20.67 24.21 -3.87
CA ASP A 165 21.23 23.32 -4.88
C ASP A 165 21.03 21.86 -4.46
N TYR A 166 20.28 21.10 -5.26
CA TYR A 166 20.17 19.66 -5.11
C TYR A 166 21.47 19.00 -5.62
N VAL A 167 22.25 18.44 -4.69
CA VAL A 167 23.44 17.65 -5.03
C VAL A 167 22.99 16.34 -5.70
N LYS A 168 23.26 16.21 -7.00
CA LYS A 168 23.14 14.95 -7.74
C LYS A 168 24.16 13.95 -7.19
N GLY A 169 23.70 12.81 -6.66
CA GLY A 169 24.57 11.71 -6.24
C GLY A 169 25.38 11.13 -7.41
N PRO A 170 26.56 10.51 -7.14
CA PRO A 170 27.48 10.08 -8.17
C PRO A 170 26.87 9.01 -9.09
N ASP A 171 26.95 9.26 -10.39
CA ASP A 171 26.55 8.36 -11.47
C ASP A 171 27.35 7.03 -11.38
N ALA A 172 26.66 5.91 -11.20
CA ALA A 172 27.25 4.57 -11.31
C ALA A 172 27.30 4.17 -12.80
N ALA A 173 28.51 3.93 -13.32
CA ALA A 173 28.71 3.45 -14.68
C ALA A 173 28.38 1.95 -14.82
N PRO A 174 27.84 1.49 -15.97
CA PRO A 174 27.56 0.07 -16.22
C PRO A 174 28.83 -0.73 -16.59
N PRO A 175 28.88 -2.04 -16.30
CA PRO A 175 30.03 -2.89 -16.62
C PRO A 175 30.05 -3.37 -18.09
N GLU A 176 31.25 -3.70 -18.57
CA GLU A 176 31.62 -4.11 -19.95
C GLU A 176 30.96 -5.40 -20.47
#